data_AF-A0A7Y8NVH6-F1
#
_entry.id   AF-A0A7Y8NVH6-F1
#
_cell.length_a   1.000
_cell.length_b   1.000
_cell.length_c   1.000
_cell.angle_alpha   90.00
_cell.angle_beta   90.00
_cell.angle_gamma   90.00
#
_symmetry.space_group_name_H-M   'P 1'
#
loop_
_entity.id
_entity.type
_entity.pdbx_description
1 polymer ?
#
loop_
_entity_poly.entity_id
_entity_poly.type
_entity_poly.pdbx_seq_one_letter_code
_entity_poly.pdbx_strand_id
1 'polypeptide(L)' 'MLEISKSILVRYSFNKDLFASELKKLVLLMGSNPEESRHLHEWCRNSYGRKYGKEIRRAFKNHV' A
#
# COMPACT_ATOMS: atom_id res chain seq x y z
N MET A 1 -11.36 4.87 4.26
CA MET A 1 -10.86 3.51 3.98
C MET A 1 -9.41 3.28 4.42
N LEU A 2 -8.67 4.36 4.67
CA LEU A 2 -7.25 4.32 4.99
C LEU A 2 -6.87 3.45 6.21
N GLU A 3 -7.57 3.58 7.35
CA GLU A 3 -7.23 2.83 8.57
C GLU A 3 -7.41 1.31 8.43
N ILE A 4 -8.47 0.87 7.74
CA ILE A 4 -8.69 -0.55 7.44
C ILE A 4 -7.57 -1.08 6.56
N SER A 5 -7.17 -0.30 5.55
CA SER A 5 -6.08 -0.64 4.62
C SER A 5 -4.75 -0.80 5.36
N LYS A 6 -4.45 0.11 6.29
CA LYS A 6 -3.26 0.01 7.16
C LYS A 6 -3.28 -1.27 7.99
N SER A 7 -4.41 -1.59 8.64
CA SER A 7 -4.55 -2.79 9.46
C SER A 7 -4.34 -4.09 8.66
N ILE A 8 -4.91 -4.17 7.46
CA ILE A 8 -4.69 -5.30 6.53
C ILE A 8 -3.20 -5.41 6.19
N LEU A 9 -2.55 -4.31 5.78
CA LEU A 9 -1.15 -4.32 5.40
C LEU A 9 -0.23 -4.72 6.56
N VAL A 10 -0.52 -4.28 7.79
CA VAL A 10 0.19 -4.72 8.99
C VAL A 10 0.10 -6.24 9.13
N ARG A 11 -1.12 -6.79 9.04
CA ARG A 11 -1.37 -8.24 9.17
C ARG A 11 -0.60 -9.07 8.14
N TYR A 12 -0.46 -8.58 6.91
CA TYR A 12 0.23 -9.30 5.84
C TYR A 12 1.71 -8.92 5.66
N SER A 13 2.22 -7.99 6.47
CA SER A 13 3.60 -7.46 6.33
C SER A 13 4.71 -8.47 6.64
N PHE A 14 4.38 -9.62 7.25
CA PHE A 14 5.35 -10.69 7.52
C PHE A 14 5.83 -11.39 6.24
N ASN A 15 5.01 -11.43 5.18
CA ASN A 15 5.35 -12.06 3.92
C ASN A 15 5.26 -11.05 2.77
N LYS A 16 6.31 -11.00 1.95
CA LYS A 16 6.45 -10.05 0.84
C LYS A 16 5.35 -10.20 -0.22
N ASP A 17 5.04 -11.43 -0.61
CA ASP A 17 4.08 -11.70 -1.68
C ASP A 17 2.64 -11.41 -1.22
N LEU A 18 2.33 -11.74 0.04
CA LEU A 18 1.05 -11.37 0.66
C LEU A 18 0.91 -9.85 0.77
N PHE A 19 1.92 -9.15 1.32
CA PHE A 19 1.93 -7.70 1.40
C PHE A 19 1.74 -7.05 0.02
N ALA A 20 2.48 -7.52 -0.99
CA ALA A 20 2.40 -6.95 -2.34
C ALA A 20 1.04 -7.22 -3.02
N SER A 21 0.44 -8.39 -2.78
CA SER A 21 -0.89 -8.75 -3.33
C SER A 21 -1.99 -7.88 -2.72
N GLU A 22 -2.00 -7.76 -1.39
CA GLU A 22 -2.98 -6.93 -0.69
C GLU A 22 -2.80 -5.45 -0.99
N LEU A 23 -1.55 -4.96 -1.04
CA LEU A 23 -1.27 -3.57 -1.40
C LEU A 23 -1.85 -3.22 -2.76
N LYS A 24 -1.67 -4.08 -3.78
CA LYS A 24 -2.25 -3.84 -5.11
C LYS A 24 -3.77 -3.75 -5.09
N LYS A 25 -4.45 -4.65 -4.37
CA LYS A 25 -5.92 -4.63 -4.24
C LYS A 25 -6.40 -3.33 -3.59
N LEU A 26 -5.71 -2.92 -2.52
CA LEU A 26 -6.04 -1.70 -1.78
C LEU A 26 -5.83 -0.45 -2.64
N VAL A 27 -4.71 -0.34 -3.36
CA VAL A 27 -4.46 0.79 -4.27
C VAL A 27 -5.50 0.83 -5.39
N LEU A 28 -5.87 -0.32 -5.98
CA LEU A 28 -6.93 -0.38 -6.99
C LEU A 28 -8.27 0.12 -6.44
N LEU A 29 -8.65 -0.32 -5.24
CA LEU A 29 -9.88 0.07 -4.57
C LEU A 29 -9.91 1.58 -4.24
N MET A 30 -8.76 2.15 -3.89
CA MET A 30 -8.61 3.58 -3.57
C MET A 30 -8.42 4.46 -4.80
N GLY A 31 -8.35 3.91 -6.02
CA GLY A 31 -8.16 4.67 -7.26
C GLY A 31 -9.21 5.78 -7.49
N SER A 32 -10.40 5.65 -6.89
CA SER A 32 -11.46 6.67 -6.96
C SER A 32 -11.26 7.85 -5.98
N ASN A 33 -10.28 7.78 -5.07
CA ASN A 33 -9.96 8.83 -4.09
C ASN A 33 -8.44 9.10 -4.03
N PRO A 34 -7.93 10.05 -4.83
CA PRO A 34 -6.50 10.34 -4.94
C PRO A 34 -5.83 10.75 -3.62
N GLU A 35 -6.54 11.48 -2.75
CA GLU A 35 -6.02 11.93 -1.46
C GLU A 35 -5.78 10.75 -0.50
N GLU A 36 -6.72 9.81 -0.42
CA GLU A 36 -6.52 8.59 0.37
C GLU A 36 -5.40 7.72 -0.19
N SER A 37 -5.30 7.59 -1.52
CA SER A 37 -4.20 6.89 -2.19
C SER A 37 -2.83 7.49 -1.83
N ARG A 38 -2.73 8.82 -1.84
CA ARG A 38 -1.51 9.55 -1.46
C ARG A 38 -1.13 9.32 0.01
N HIS A 39 -2.09 9.44 0.93
CA HIS A 39 -1.84 9.17 2.34
C HIS A 39 -1.41 7.71 2.60
N LEU A 40 -2.01 6.75 1.88
CA LEU A 40 -1.59 5.35 1.98
C LEU A 40 -0.17 5.15 1.44
N HIS A 41 0.17 5.77 0.32
CA HIS A 41 1.50 5.69 -0.28
C HIS A 41 2.58 6.21 0.68
N GLU A 42 2.35 7.38 1.28
CA GLU A 42 3.26 7.98 2.25
C GLU A 42 3.45 7.10 3.48
N TRP A 43 2.35 6.58 4.04
CA TRP A 43 2.40 5.65 5.16
C TRP A 43 3.16 4.36 4.81
N CYS A 44 2.89 3.75 3.65
CA CYS A 44 3.60 2.56 3.20
C CYS A 44 5.10 2.80 3.05
N ARG A 45 5.49 3.96 2.51
CA ARG A 45 6.90 4.34 2.34
C ARG A 45 7.58 4.54 3.70
N ASN A 46 6.91 5.17 4.66
CA ASN A 46 7.45 5.40 6.00
C ASN A 46 7.58 4.11 6.81
N SER A 47 6.56 3.24 6.77
CA SER A 47 6.54 2.00 7.57
C SER A 47 7.31 0.85 6.94
N TYR A 48 7.24 0.70 5.62
CA TYR A 48 7.76 -0.48 4.91
C TYR A 48 8.73 -0.15 3.77
N GLY A 49 9.05 1.12 3.52
CA GLY A 49 9.91 1.53 2.39
C GLY A 49 11.29 0.86 2.38
N ARG A 50 11.88 0.59 3.55
CA ARG A 50 13.16 -0.13 3.66
C ARG A 50 13.05 -1.61 3.25
N LYS A 51 11.92 -2.26 3.55
CA LYS A 51 11.73 -3.70 3.33
C LYS A 51 11.09 -4.00 1.97
N TYR A 52 10.10 -3.21 1.57
CA TYR A 52 9.21 -3.44 0.43
C TYR A 52 9.15 -2.26 -0.54
N GLY A 53 10.18 -1.41 -0.59
CA GLY A 53 10.19 -0.21 -1.42
C GLY A 53 10.04 -0.47 -2.93
N LYS A 54 10.37 -1.67 -3.43
CA LYS A 54 10.15 -2.04 -4.84
C LYS A 54 8.68 -2.35 -5.09
N GLU A 55 8.05 -3.06 -4.16
CA GLU A 55 6.66 -3.49 -4.21
C GLU A 55 5.73 -2.29 -4.08
N ILE A 56 6.03 -1.37 -3.17
CA ILE A 56 5.30 -0.11 -2.99
C ILE A 56 5.36 0.71 -4.28
N ARG A 57 6.55 0.99 -4.81
CA ARG A 57 6.69 1.72 -6.09
C ARG A 57 5.91 1.06 -7.23
N ARG A 58 5.92 -0.28 -7.30
CA ARG A 58 5.18 -1.02 -8.33
C ARG A 58 3.66 -0.92 -8.15
N ALA A 59 3.17 -0.95 -6.92
CA ALA A 59 1.73 -0.88 -6.64
C ALA A 59 1.15 0.49 -6.97
N PHE A 60 1.89 1.57 -6.68
CA PHE A 60 1.41 2.94 -6.88
C PHE A 60 1.77 3.57 -8.24
N LYS A 61 2.46 2.85 -9.14
CA LYS A 61 2.98 3.39 -10.42
C LYS A 61 1.96 4.16 -11.26
N ASN A 62 0.68 3.81 -11.20
CA ASN A 62 -0.39 4.42 -11.97
C ASN A 62 -1.42 5.19 -11.10
N HIS A 63 -1.15 5.36 -9.81
CA HIS A 63 -2.12 5.85 -8.82
C HIS A 63 -1.64 7.05 -8.00
N VAL A 64 -0.35 7.40 -8.12
CA VAL A 64 0.33 8.58 -7.54
C VAL A 64 1.39 9.02 -8.52
#